data_AF-A0A918FGT5-F1
#
_entry.id   AF-A0A918FGT5-F1
#
_cell.length_a   1.000
_cell.length_b   1.000
_cell.length_c   1.000
_cell.angle_alpha   90.00
_cell.angle_beta   90.00
_cell.angle_gamma   90.00
#
_symmetry.space_group_name_H-M   'P 1'
#
loop_
_entity.id
_entity.type
_entity.pdbx_description
1 polymer ?
#
loop_
_entity_poly.entity_id
_entity_poly.type
_entity_poly.pdbx_seq_one_letter_code
_entity_poly.pdbx_strand_id
1 'polypeptide(L)'
;MTACKQGRSHGSTRRTGHAARRVRGFTLLELLAVLAIIGILAALLIPNLIGLRKRPHDLEALQCGKAIVTAQITYESEHQGVAADSLDQLNTRDVNGACRKVQVAGLNELTAQEVEGTNTLSSSGQADGLYAFKVWSLEGTGMFVYDRWTGRRFTKLE
;
A
#
# COMPACT_ATOMS: atom_id res chain seq x y z
N MET A 1 -56.77 -22.43 83.52
CA MET A 1 -56.09 -22.99 82.34
C MET A 1 -56.21 -21.95 81.22
N THR A 2 -55.33 -20.97 81.19
CA THR A 2 -54.10 -20.87 80.38
C THR A 2 -54.34 -20.19 79.02
N ALA A 3 -53.49 -19.22 78.73
CA ALA A 3 -53.20 -18.57 77.44
C ALA A 3 -54.10 -17.40 76.99
N CYS A 4 -53.50 -16.22 76.79
CA CYS A 4 -53.00 -15.74 75.49
C CYS A 4 -52.52 -14.26 75.63
N LYS A 5 -51.21 -14.05 75.72
CA LYS A 5 -50.33 -13.38 74.73
C LYS A 5 -50.34 -11.84 74.66
N GLN A 6 -49.13 -11.34 74.91
CA GLN A 6 -48.47 -10.11 74.50
C GLN A 6 -48.90 -9.53 73.12
N GLY A 7 -49.07 -8.20 73.07
CA GLY A 7 -48.97 -7.35 71.87
C GLY A 7 -48.13 -6.09 72.22
N ARG A 8 -46.89 -6.00 71.73
CA ARG A 8 -46.39 -5.28 70.53
C ARG A 8 -46.31 -3.74 70.67
N SER A 9 -45.08 -3.22 70.64
CA SER A 9 -44.72 -1.84 70.30
C SER A 9 -43.30 -1.87 69.68
N HIS A 10 -43.20 -2.20 68.39
CA HIS A 10 -42.87 -1.31 67.26
C HIS A 10 -41.61 -0.44 67.44
N GLY A 11 -40.52 -0.92 66.85
CA GLY A 11 -39.22 -0.24 66.79
C GLY A 11 -39.20 0.94 65.82
N SER A 12 -38.60 2.04 66.28
CA SER A 12 -38.29 3.23 65.51
C SER A 12 -36.93 3.06 64.81
N THR A 13 -36.93 2.73 63.52
CA THR A 13 -35.73 2.80 62.67
C THR A 13 -35.62 4.21 62.06
N ARG A 14 -34.64 5.00 62.52
CA ARG A 14 -34.28 6.29 61.89
C ARG A 14 -33.68 6.02 60.50
N ARG A 15 -34.31 6.54 59.45
CA ARG A 15 -33.75 6.58 58.10
C ARG A 15 -32.80 7.78 57.98
N THR A 16 -31.52 7.51 57.72
CA THR A 16 -30.53 8.51 57.33
C THR A 16 -30.71 8.86 55.86
N GLY A 17 -30.91 10.15 55.55
CA GLY A 17 -31.08 10.64 54.19
C GLY A 17 -29.76 10.57 53.40
N HIS A 18 -29.80 9.94 52.22
CA HIS A 18 -28.73 10.02 51.23
C HIS A 18 -28.94 11.28 50.38
N ALA A 19 -27.96 12.18 50.37
CA ALA A 19 -27.92 13.31 49.46
C ALA A 19 -27.70 12.80 48.02
N ALA A 20 -28.72 12.93 47.17
CA ALA A 20 -28.67 12.49 45.78
C ALA A 20 -27.67 13.36 44.98
N ARG A 21 -26.56 12.76 44.56
CA ARG A 21 -25.59 13.35 43.65
C ARG A 21 -26.26 13.53 42.28
N ARG A 22 -26.51 14.77 41.87
CA ARG A 22 -27.03 15.07 40.52
C ARG A 22 -26.01 14.63 39.47
N VAL A 23 -26.34 13.57 38.74
CA VAL A 23 -25.62 13.16 37.53
C VAL A 23 -25.98 14.17 36.44
N ARG A 24 -24.99 14.93 35.95
CA ARG A 24 -25.15 15.79 34.77
C ARG A 24 -25.15 14.88 33.54
N GLY A 25 -26.27 14.85 32.81
CA GLY A 25 -26.37 14.14 31.54
C GLY A 25 -25.72 14.94 30.41
N PHE A 26 -25.23 14.23 29.40
CA PHE A 26 -24.68 14.80 28.17
C PHE A 26 -25.82 15.45 27.36
N THR A 27 -25.62 16.67 26.85
CA THR A 27 -26.66 17.33 26.07
C THR A 27 -26.63 16.84 24.62
N LEU A 28 -27.79 16.70 23.99
CA LEU A 28 -27.86 16.33 22.56
C LEU A 28 -27.17 17.37 21.67
N LEU A 29 -27.16 18.63 22.10
CA LEU A 29 -26.52 19.73 21.41
C LEU A 29 -24.99 19.59 21.41
N GLU A 30 -24.39 19.16 22.52
CA GLU A 30 -22.95 18.87 22.59
C GLU A 30 -22.56 17.77 21.61
N LEU A 31 -23.41 16.75 21.43
CA LEU A 31 -23.12 15.64 20.52
C LEU A 31 -23.30 16.05 19.06
N LEU A 32 -24.30 16.89 18.79
CA LEU A 32 -24.61 17.40 17.45
C LEU A 32 -23.51 18.33 16.92
N ALA A 33 -23.03 19.27 17.74
CA ALA A 33 -21.96 20.18 17.33
C ALA A 33 -20.64 19.43 17.08
N VAL A 34 -20.34 18.38 17.85
CA VAL A 34 -19.14 17.55 17.66
C VAL A 34 -19.19 16.79 16.33
N LEU A 35 -20.32 16.14 16.02
CA LEU A 35 -20.49 15.44 14.74
C LEU A 35 -20.43 16.41 13.54
N ALA A 36 -20.95 17.64 13.69
CA ALA A 36 -20.85 18.67 12.67
C ALA A 36 -19.39 19.05 12.37
N ILE A 37 -18.58 19.28 13.41
CA ILE A 37 -17.16 19.63 13.23
C ILE A 37 -16.37 18.44 12.65
N ILE A 38 -16.58 17.23 13.16
CA ILE A 38 -15.93 16.01 12.61
C ILE A 38 -16.30 15.80 11.14
N GLY A 39 -17.57 16.07 10.76
CA GLY A 39 -18.04 15.98 9.38
C GLY A 39 -17.32 16.95 8.44
N ILE A 40 -17.12 18.21 8.86
CA ILE A 40 -16.39 19.22 8.07
C ILE A 40 -14.92 18.80 7.89
N LEU A 41 -14.26 18.37 8.97
CA LEU A 41 -12.87 17.93 8.92
C LEU A 41 -12.69 16.70 8.02
N ALA A 42 -13.60 15.72 8.12
CA ALA A 42 -13.57 14.51 7.30
C ALA A 42 -13.75 14.83 5.80
N ALA A 43 -14.66 15.74 5.45
CA ALA A 43 -14.92 16.11 4.06
C ALA A 43 -13.69 16.72 3.37
N LEU A 44 -12.88 17.51 4.09
CA LEU A 44 -11.64 18.08 3.55
C LEU A 44 -10.49 17.06 3.47
N LEU A 45 -10.50 16.02 4.33
CA LEU A 45 -9.40 15.07 4.43
C LEU A 45 -9.52 13.88 3.47
N ILE A 46 -10.73 13.38 3.22
CA ILE A 46 -11.00 12.23 2.35
C ILE A 46 -10.46 12.36 0.91
N PRO A 47 -10.54 13.50 0.19
CA PRO A 47 -10.19 13.54 -1.23
C PRO A 47 -8.74 13.11 -1.52
N ASN A 48 -7.82 13.31 -0.57
CA ASN A 48 -6.41 13.00 -0.77
C ASN A 48 -6.06 11.51 -0.52
N LEU A 49 -7.00 10.69 -0.04
CA LEU A 49 -6.72 9.30 0.33
C LEU A 49 -6.73 8.32 -0.85
N ILE A 50 -7.38 8.68 -1.97
CA ILE A 50 -7.60 7.77 -3.10
C ILE A 50 -6.30 7.59 -3.92
N GLY A 51 -5.53 8.67 -4.11
CA GLY A 51 -4.26 8.61 -4.85
C GLY A 51 -3.10 7.96 -4.08
N LEU A 52 -3.14 7.97 -2.75
CA LEU A 52 -2.09 7.38 -1.90
C LEU A 52 -2.01 5.86 -1.99
N ARG A 53 -3.06 5.19 -2.47
CA ARG A 53 -3.08 3.72 -2.57
C ARG A 53 -2.29 3.20 -3.77
N LYS A 54 -2.18 3.97 -4.86
CA LYS A 54 -1.52 3.53 -6.10
C LYS A 54 0.00 3.76 -6.10
N ARG A 55 0.43 4.86 -5.47
CA ARG A 55 1.86 5.23 -5.39
C ARG A 55 2.79 4.13 -4.85
N PRO A 56 2.42 3.35 -3.80
CA PRO A 56 3.26 2.25 -3.32
C PRO A 56 3.51 1.19 -4.40
N HIS A 57 2.52 0.90 -5.24
CA HIS A 57 2.64 -0.08 -6.32
C HIS A 57 3.58 0.40 -7.43
N ASP A 58 3.52 1.69 -7.76
CA ASP A 58 4.46 2.28 -8.73
C ASP A 58 5.90 2.31 -8.17
N LEU A 59 6.05 2.53 -6.85
CA LEU A 59 7.33 2.46 -6.17
C LEU A 59 7.90 1.03 -6.15
N GLU A 60 7.06 0.01 -5.98
CA GLU A 60 7.47 -1.41 -6.10
C GLU A 60 8.03 -1.69 -7.51
N ALA A 61 7.38 -1.20 -8.57
CA ALA A 61 7.86 -1.35 -9.95
C ALA A 61 9.22 -0.66 -10.17
N LEU A 62 9.38 0.55 -9.63
CA LEU A 62 10.65 1.28 -9.66
C LEU A 62 11.78 0.54 -8.93
N GLN A 63 11.48 -0.06 -7.77
CA GLN A 63 12.45 -0.82 -6.99
C GLN A 63 12.91 -2.07 -7.74
N CYS A 64 11.97 -2.82 -8.31
CA CYS A 64 12.28 -3.96 -9.17
C CYS A 64 13.16 -3.56 -10.36
N GLY A 65 12.81 -2.48 -11.06
CA GLY A 65 13.62 -2.01 -12.19
C GLY A 65 15.05 -1.66 -11.80
N LYS A 66 15.27 -1.04 -10.64
CA LYS A 66 16.63 -0.79 -10.13
C LYS A 66 17.38 -2.08 -9.81
N ALA A 67 16.70 -3.07 -9.20
CA ALA A 67 17.30 -4.36 -8.90
C ALA A 67 17.73 -5.09 -10.19
N ILE A 68 16.92 -5.03 -11.25
CA ILE A 68 17.26 -5.60 -12.56
C ILE A 68 18.48 -4.92 -13.16
N VAL A 69 18.57 -3.58 -13.13
CA VAL A 69 19.77 -2.87 -13.64
C VAL A 69 21.02 -3.28 -12.88
N THR A 70 20.95 -3.36 -11.55
CA THR A 70 22.09 -3.81 -10.74
C THR A 70 22.49 -5.24 -11.08
N ALA A 71 21.52 -6.15 -11.20
CA ALA A 71 21.78 -7.54 -11.57
C ALA A 71 22.38 -7.67 -12.97
N GLN A 72 21.89 -6.88 -13.95
CA GLN A 72 22.44 -6.85 -15.31
C GLN A 72 23.90 -6.38 -15.33
N ILE A 73 24.25 -5.34 -14.58
CA ILE A 73 25.63 -4.85 -14.49
C ILE A 73 26.55 -5.93 -13.90
N THR A 74 26.10 -6.64 -12.87
CA THR A 74 26.86 -7.75 -12.29
C THR A 74 27.00 -8.91 -13.29
N TYR A 75 25.91 -9.27 -13.96
CA TYR A 75 25.89 -10.34 -14.96
C TYR A 75 26.83 -10.04 -16.14
N GLU A 76 26.80 -8.82 -16.67
CA GLU A 76 27.72 -8.33 -17.71
C GLU A 76 29.18 -8.47 -17.28
N SER A 77 29.50 -8.12 -16.03
CA SER A 77 30.87 -8.25 -15.51
C SER A 77 31.35 -9.70 -15.44
N GLU A 78 30.44 -10.65 -15.26
CA GLU A 78 30.75 -12.08 -15.19
C GLU A 78 30.79 -12.74 -16.58
N HIS A 79 30.03 -12.21 -17.54
CA HIS A 79 29.81 -12.80 -18.86
C HIS A 79 30.44 -11.98 -20.00
N GLN A 80 31.62 -11.40 -19.76
CA GLN A 80 32.42 -10.70 -20.78
C GLN A 80 31.67 -9.57 -21.51
N GLY A 81 30.78 -8.85 -20.80
CA GLY A 81 30.00 -7.76 -21.36
C GLY A 81 28.70 -8.18 -22.03
N VAL A 82 28.30 -9.44 -21.96
CA VAL A 82 27.00 -9.91 -22.45
C VAL A 82 25.92 -9.66 -21.40
N ALA A 83 24.80 -9.04 -21.82
CA ALA A 83 23.64 -8.82 -20.96
C ALA A 83 22.77 -10.09 -20.87
N ALA A 84 22.02 -10.23 -19.78
CA ALA A 84 21.10 -11.36 -19.60
C ALA A 84 19.83 -11.20 -20.43
N ASP A 85 19.46 -12.28 -21.11
CA ASP A 85 18.32 -12.41 -22.01
C ASP A 85 17.00 -12.71 -21.27
N SER A 86 17.10 -13.26 -20.05
CA SER A 86 15.94 -13.71 -19.27
C SER A 86 16.07 -13.37 -17.78
N LEU A 87 14.92 -13.26 -17.09
CA LEU A 87 14.90 -12.91 -15.67
C LEU A 87 15.48 -14.04 -14.82
N ASP A 88 15.41 -15.27 -15.34
CA ASP A 88 15.98 -16.47 -14.71
C ASP A 88 17.52 -16.44 -14.68
N GLN A 89 18.16 -15.78 -15.64
CA GLN A 89 19.61 -15.54 -15.60
C GLN A 89 19.99 -14.50 -14.55
N LEU A 90 19.08 -13.57 -14.24
CA LEU A 90 19.23 -12.53 -13.21
C LEU A 90 18.69 -12.95 -11.84
N ASN A 91 18.61 -14.26 -11.57
CA ASN A 91 18.03 -14.89 -10.38
C ASN A 91 18.82 -14.60 -9.09
N THR A 92 18.85 -13.32 -8.72
CA THR A 92 19.42 -12.77 -7.50
C THR A 92 18.32 -12.62 -6.45
N ARG A 93 18.69 -12.67 -5.17
CA ARG A 93 17.72 -12.43 -4.08
C ARG A 93 17.06 -11.06 -4.19
N ASP A 94 17.79 -10.05 -4.67
CA ASP A 94 17.31 -8.69 -4.77
C ASP A 94 16.25 -8.54 -5.88
N VAL A 95 16.47 -9.14 -7.05
CA VAL A 95 15.47 -9.16 -8.13
C VAL A 95 14.24 -9.95 -7.70
N ASN A 96 14.39 -11.14 -7.12
CA ASN A 96 13.26 -11.96 -6.68
C ASN A 96 12.42 -11.28 -5.58
N GLY A 97 13.08 -10.57 -4.65
CA GLY A 97 12.41 -9.84 -3.59
C GLY A 97 11.67 -8.62 -4.11
N ALA A 98 12.34 -7.81 -4.94
CA ALA A 98 11.78 -6.56 -5.45
C ALA A 98 10.72 -6.76 -6.53
N CYS A 99 10.85 -7.81 -7.36
CA CYS A 99 9.97 -8.03 -8.51
C CYS A 99 8.75 -8.92 -8.24
N ARG A 100 8.54 -9.38 -6.99
CA ARG A 100 7.51 -10.37 -6.65
C ARG A 100 6.06 -9.97 -7.00
N LYS A 101 5.74 -8.68 -6.94
CA LYS A 101 4.37 -8.16 -7.12
C LYS A 101 4.19 -7.35 -8.39
N VAL A 102 5.18 -7.38 -9.27
CA VAL A 102 5.22 -6.57 -10.47
C VAL A 102 5.50 -7.45 -11.67
N GLN A 103 5.05 -7.00 -12.83
CA GLN A 103 5.30 -7.66 -14.09
C GLN A 103 6.54 -7.03 -14.71
N VAL A 104 7.46 -7.88 -15.15
CA VAL A 104 8.67 -7.50 -15.87
C VAL A 104 8.54 -8.06 -17.26
N ALA A 105 8.88 -7.26 -18.26
CA ALA A 105 8.83 -7.72 -19.61
C ALA A 105 9.91 -7.01 -20.44
N GLY A 106 10.53 -7.78 -21.33
CA GLY A 106 11.70 -7.37 -22.08
C GLY A 106 12.94 -7.48 -21.20
N LEU A 107 14.06 -7.90 -21.80
CA LEU A 107 15.38 -7.86 -21.20
C LEU A 107 16.46 -7.65 -22.26
N ASN A 108 16.21 -8.01 -23.53
CA ASN A 108 17.14 -7.81 -24.65
C ASN A 108 16.55 -7.04 -25.83
N GLU A 109 15.50 -6.27 -25.58
CA GLU A 109 14.66 -5.82 -26.68
C GLU A 109 15.06 -4.45 -27.21
N LEU A 110 15.81 -4.45 -28.33
CA LEU A 110 15.90 -3.28 -29.19
C LEU A 110 14.52 -3.03 -29.80
N THR A 111 13.91 -1.93 -29.34
CA THR A 111 12.58 -1.36 -29.67
C THR A 111 11.40 -1.96 -28.90
N ALA A 112 11.02 -1.27 -27.82
CA ALA A 112 9.70 -1.38 -27.21
C ALA A 112 8.66 -0.82 -28.19
N GLN A 113 8.08 -1.68 -29.05
CA GLN A 113 6.87 -1.32 -29.79
C GLN A 113 5.66 -1.65 -28.92
N GLU A 114 5.08 -0.62 -28.31
CA GLU A 114 3.78 -0.73 -27.65
C GLU A 114 2.70 -0.94 -28.73
N VAL A 115 2.29 -2.19 -28.94
CA VAL A 115 1.05 -2.49 -29.67
C VAL A 115 -0.07 -2.42 -28.65
N GLU A 116 -1.01 -1.48 -28.84
CA GLU A 116 -2.14 -1.24 -27.94
C GLU A 116 -2.75 -2.56 -27.44
N GLY A 117 -2.75 -2.76 -26.12
CA GLY A 117 -3.43 -3.89 -25.49
C GLY A 117 -2.77 -5.27 -25.61
N THR A 118 -1.56 -5.38 -26.19
CA THR A 118 -0.80 -6.64 -26.19
C THR A 118 0.61 -6.41 -25.63
N ASN A 119 0.91 -7.07 -24.51
CA ASN A 119 2.25 -7.08 -23.90
C ASN A 119 3.21 -8.00 -24.68
N THR A 120 3.20 -7.93 -26.00
CA THR A 120 4.10 -8.71 -26.85
C THR A 120 5.35 -7.90 -27.12
N LEU A 121 6.46 -8.50 -26.72
CA LEU A 121 7.82 -8.01 -26.83
C LEU A 121 8.46 -8.79 -27.98
N SER A 122 8.93 -8.08 -29.01
CA SER A 122 9.67 -8.66 -30.13
C SER A 122 11.12 -8.23 -30.13
N SER A 123 12.03 -9.20 -29.95
CA SER A 123 13.48 -9.01 -29.98
C SER A 123 14.00 -8.81 -31.40
N SER A 124 14.76 -7.73 -31.64
CA SER A 124 15.55 -7.59 -32.85
C SER A 124 16.97 -7.07 -32.55
N GLY A 125 17.91 -8.00 -32.33
CA GLY A 125 19.34 -7.71 -32.32
C GLY A 125 20.00 -7.78 -30.93
N GLN A 126 20.85 -8.78 -30.74
CA GLN A 126 21.86 -8.82 -29.68
C GLN A 126 23.06 -7.99 -30.13
N ALA A 127 23.35 -6.90 -29.44
CA ALA A 127 24.68 -6.33 -29.43
C ALA A 127 25.19 -6.31 -27.98
N ASP A 128 26.51 -6.48 -27.84
CA ASP A 128 27.17 -6.70 -26.55
C ASP A 128 26.78 -5.64 -25.51
N GLY A 129 26.20 -6.08 -24.38
CA GLY A 129 25.88 -5.22 -23.24
C GLY A 129 24.67 -4.31 -23.40
N LEU A 130 23.79 -4.60 -24.37
CA LEU A 130 22.58 -3.83 -24.60
C LEU A 130 21.35 -4.55 -24.08
N TYR A 131 20.62 -3.86 -23.21
CA TYR A 131 19.38 -4.37 -22.65
C TYR A 131 18.35 -3.24 -22.48
N ALA A 132 17.10 -3.62 -22.64
CA ALA A 132 15.96 -2.76 -22.36
C ALA A 132 14.83 -3.60 -21.77
N PHE A 133 14.12 -3.02 -20.80
CA PHE A 133 13.04 -3.70 -20.11
C PHE A 133 12.00 -2.70 -19.62
N LYS A 134 10.79 -3.20 -19.41
CA LYS A 134 9.68 -2.49 -18.78
C LYS A 134 9.20 -3.24 -17.54
N VAL A 135 8.86 -2.50 -16.50
CA VAL A 135 8.30 -3.02 -15.25
C VAL A 135 7.04 -2.25 -14.90
N TRP A 136 5.96 -2.94 -14.56
CA TRP A 136 4.71 -2.31 -14.13
C TRP A 136 4.02 -3.12 -13.04
N SER A 137 3.15 -2.47 -12.27
CA SER A 137 2.25 -3.13 -11.35
C SER A 137 0.84 -3.18 -11.93
N LEU A 138 0.08 -4.25 -11.65
CA LEU A 138 -1.34 -4.34 -12.03
C LEU A 138 -2.23 -3.43 -11.17
N GLU A 139 -1.75 -3.04 -9.98
CA GLU A 139 -2.48 -2.20 -9.02
C GLU A 139 -2.03 -0.72 -9.09
N GLY A 140 -0.91 -0.46 -9.78
CA GLY A 140 -0.38 0.87 -10.05
C GLY A 140 -1.01 1.54 -11.27
N THR A 141 -0.63 2.78 -11.54
CA THR A 141 -0.94 3.48 -12.80
C THR A 141 0.29 3.65 -13.67
N GLY A 142 1.49 3.40 -13.11
CA GLY A 142 2.73 3.68 -13.77
C GLY A 142 3.50 2.46 -14.28
N MET A 143 4.45 2.77 -15.15
CA MET A 143 5.45 1.82 -15.62
C MET A 143 6.83 2.45 -15.60
N PHE A 144 7.83 1.63 -15.32
CA PHE A 144 9.23 1.95 -15.36
C PHE A 144 9.85 1.32 -16.60
N VAL A 145 10.39 2.13 -17.49
CA VAL A 145 11.09 1.68 -18.70
C VAL A 145 12.54 2.10 -18.60
N TYR A 146 13.42 1.14 -18.86
CA TYR A 146 14.87 1.35 -18.92
C TYR A 146 15.39 0.92 -20.29
N ASP A 147 16.24 1.77 -20.86
CA ASP A 147 16.98 1.49 -22.09
C ASP A 147 18.45 1.88 -21.89
N ARG A 148 19.33 0.89 -22.05
CA ARG A 148 20.78 1.04 -21.90
C ARG A 148 21.40 1.90 -23.00
N TRP A 149 20.90 1.84 -24.24
CA TRP A 149 21.44 2.54 -25.40
C TRP A 149 21.20 4.04 -25.32
N THR A 150 19.98 4.41 -24.92
CA THR A 150 19.57 5.82 -24.88
C THR A 150 19.76 6.45 -23.50
N GLY A 151 20.06 5.64 -22.47
CA GLY A 151 20.10 6.07 -21.08
C GLY A 151 18.74 6.58 -20.57
N ARG A 152 17.66 6.35 -21.33
CA ARG A 152 16.34 6.86 -21.01
C ARG A 152 15.74 6.04 -19.88
N ARG A 153 15.33 6.75 -18.84
CA ARG A 153 14.56 6.22 -17.71
C ARG A 153 13.22 6.93 -17.73
N PHE A 154 12.18 6.24 -18.18
CA PHE A 154 10.82 6.77 -18.13
C PHE A 154 10.09 6.12 -16.97
N THR A 155 9.68 6.94 -16.01
CA THR A 155 8.65 6.56 -15.04
C THR A 155 7.40 7.29 -15.48
N LYS A 156 6.50 6.60 -16.18
CA LYS A 156 5.20 7.20 -16.50
C LYS A 156 4.39 7.11 -15.21
N LEU A 157 4.15 8.23 -14.54
CA LEU A 157 3.25 8.33 -13.38
C LEU A 157 2.02 9.08 -13.91
N GLU A 158 0.94 8.36 -14.23
CA GLU A 158 -0.37 8.97 -14.52
C GLU A 158 -1.16 9.20 -13.23
#